data_AF-A0A266Q7K3-F1
#
_entry.id   AF-A0A266Q7K3-F1
#
_cell.length_a   1.000
_cell.length_b   1.000
_cell.length_c   1.000
_cell.angle_alpha   90.00
_cell.angle_beta   90.00
_cell.angle_gamma   90.00
#
_symmetry.space_group_name_H-M   'P 1'
#
loop_
_entity.id
_entity.type
_entity.pdbx_description
1 polymer ?
#
loop_
_entity_poly.entity_id
_entity_poly.type
_entity_poly.pdbx_seq_one_letter_code
_entity_poly.pdbx_strand_id
1 'polypeptide(L)'
;MPNAADRYQQLKLITLGEQLTEALRAKDWERVGQVDLHIRNCLAELATLESPSPELVRVKKQLRELYERVLPAYSDACEKLRQLLVSHVDYAEGRSAYLRTDLLQGEG
;
A
#
# COMPACT_ATOMS: atom_id res chain seq x y z
N MET A 1 -13.33 33.16 2.28
CA MET A 1 -13.86 32.29 1.18
C MET A 1 -12.78 31.27 0.86
N PRO A 2 -13.08 29.97 0.75
CA PRO A 2 -12.07 29.00 0.35
C PRO A 2 -11.55 29.35 -1.04
N ASN A 3 -10.23 29.42 -1.20
CA ASN A 3 -9.59 29.65 -2.48
C ASN A 3 -9.99 28.50 -3.44
N ALA A 4 -10.19 28.77 -4.74
CA ALA A 4 -10.51 27.74 -5.72
C ALA A 4 -9.48 26.59 -5.71
N ALA A 5 -8.21 26.91 -5.41
CA ALA A 5 -7.14 25.94 -5.21
C ALA A 5 -7.41 24.99 -4.02
N ASP A 6 -7.88 25.51 -2.87
CA ASP A 6 -8.21 24.69 -1.70
C ASP A 6 -9.35 23.72 -2.01
N ARG A 7 -10.37 24.19 -2.75
CA ARG A 7 -11.52 23.37 -3.15
C ARG A 7 -11.11 22.25 -4.11
N TYR A 8 -10.22 22.55 -5.05
CA TYR A 8 -9.67 21.54 -5.95
C TYR A 8 -8.88 20.47 -5.19
N GLN A 9 -7.99 20.88 -4.28
CA GLN A 9 -7.20 19.94 -3.48
C GLN A 9 -8.08 19.11 -2.53
N GLN A 10 -9.14 19.71 -1.99
CA GLN A 10 -10.13 19.00 -1.18
C GLN A 10 -10.80 17.88 -1.98
N LEU A 11 -11.30 18.17 -3.19
CA LEU A 11 -11.95 17.17 -4.05
C LEU A 11 -10.96 16.08 -4.47
N LYS A 12 -9.72 16.46 -4.83
CA LYS A 12 -8.65 15.52 -5.18
C LYS A 12 -8.39 14.53 -4.05
N LEU A 13 -8.25 14.99 -2.81
CA LEU A 13 -8.04 14.10 -1.66
C LEU A 13 -9.23 13.19 -1.37
N ILE A 14 -10.46 13.69 -1.51
CA ILE A 14 -11.67 12.87 -1.34
C ILE A 14 -11.68 11.73 -2.36
N THR A 15 -11.51 12.05 -3.65
CA THR A 15 -11.50 11.06 -4.73
C THR A 15 -10.38 10.03 -4.54
N LEU A 16 -9.19 10.46 -4.14
CA LEU A 16 -8.08 9.54 -3.86
C LEU A 16 -8.38 8.62 -2.66
N GLY A 17 -9.05 9.11 -1.61
CA GLY A 17 -9.48 8.29 -0.48
C GLY A 17 -10.52 7.24 -0.86
N GLU A 18 -11.44 7.58 -1.75
CA GLU A 18 -12.44 6.64 -2.30
C GLU A 18 -11.76 5.55 -3.15
N GLN A 19 -10.84 5.94 -4.04
CA GLN A 19 -10.05 5.01 -4.87
C GLN A 19 -9.21 4.07 -4.01
N LEU A 20 -8.59 4.57 -2.94
CA LEU A 20 -7.82 3.75 -2.02
C LEU A 20 -8.72 2.73 -1.31
N THR A 21 -9.90 3.17 -0.86
CA THR A 21 -10.88 2.30 -0.21
C THR A 21 -11.36 1.18 -1.15
N GLU A 22 -11.61 1.51 -2.42
CA GLU A 22 -12.00 0.54 -3.44
C GLU A 22 -10.87 -0.46 -3.72
N ALA A 23 -9.64 0.01 -3.94
CA ALA A 23 -8.48 -0.84 -4.22
C ALA A 23 -8.20 -1.81 -3.04
N LEU A 24 -8.32 -1.33 -1.80
CA LEU A 24 -8.19 -2.16 -0.61
C LEU A 24 -9.28 -3.22 -0.50
N ARG A 25 -10.54 -2.89 -0.82
CA ARG A 25 -11.64 -3.87 -0.88
C ARG A 25 -11.40 -4.95 -1.94
N ALA A 26 -10.86 -4.55 -3.09
CA ALA A 26 -10.51 -5.45 -4.18
C ALA A 26 -9.23 -6.27 -3.91
N LYS A 27 -8.44 -5.93 -2.87
CA LYS A 27 -7.09 -6.46 -2.61
C LYS A 27 -6.15 -6.28 -3.81
N ASP A 28 -6.36 -5.21 -4.56
CA ASP A 28 -5.52 -4.83 -5.70
C ASP A 28 -4.31 -4.05 -5.20
N TRP A 29 -3.27 -4.78 -4.78
CA TRP A 29 -2.10 -4.19 -4.12
C TRP A 29 -1.27 -3.27 -5.03
N GLU A 30 -1.30 -3.51 -6.35
CA GLU A 30 -0.66 -2.62 -7.32
C GLU A 30 -1.36 -1.27 -7.35
N ARG A 31 -2.69 -1.28 -7.50
CA ARG A 31 -3.50 -0.06 -7.49
C ARG A 31 -3.44 0.67 -6.14
N VAL A 32 -3.40 -0.07 -5.03
CA VAL A 32 -3.16 0.50 -3.69
C VAL A 32 -1.87 1.31 -3.67
N GLY A 33 -0.76 0.77 -4.19
CA GLY A 33 0.53 1.47 -4.25
C GLY A 33 0.51 2.73 -5.12
N GLN A 34 -0.18 2.67 -6.28
CA GLN A 34 -0.33 3.82 -7.17
C GLN A 34 -1.13 4.96 -6.54
N VAL A 35 -2.27 4.64 -5.93
CA VAL A 35 -3.13 5.63 -5.27
C VAL A 35 -2.44 6.23 -4.05
N ASP A 36 -1.73 5.40 -3.26
CA ASP A 36 -0.94 5.86 -2.10
C ASP A 36 0.14 6.87 -2.50
N LEU A 37 0.85 6.62 -3.61
CA LEU A 37 1.83 7.55 -4.15
C LEU A 37 1.19 8.89 -4.56
N HIS A 38 0.01 8.86 -5.19
CA HIS A 38 -0.72 10.08 -5.56
C HIS A 38 -1.20 10.86 -4.34
N ILE A 39 -1.66 10.17 -3.29
CA ILE A 39 -1.99 10.78 -2.01
C ILE A 39 -0.77 11.46 -1.41
N ARG A 40 0.38 10.78 -1.35
CA ARG A 40 1.64 11.34 -0.85
C ARG A 40 2.04 12.62 -1.59
N ASN A 41 1.97 12.62 -2.92
CA ASN A 41 2.30 13.81 -3.72
C ASN A 41 1.34 14.97 -3.45
N CYS A 42 0.03 14.69 -3.34
CA CYS A 42 -0.95 15.70 -2.97
C CYS A 42 -0.69 16.26 -1.56
N LEU A 43 -0.36 15.41 -0.59
CA LEU A 43 -0.02 15.87 0.76
C LEU A 43 1.27 16.71 0.79
N ALA A 44 2.25 16.40 -0.06
CA ALA A 44 3.48 17.19 -0.20
C ALA A 44 3.20 18.58 -0.80
N GLU A 45 2.37 18.67 -1.85
CA GLU A 45 1.88 19.94 -2.40
C GLU A 45 1.14 20.76 -1.32
N LEU A 46 0.32 20.10 -0.51
CA LEU A 46 -0.44 20.76 0.55
C LEU A 46 0.42 21.22 1.73
N ALA A 47 1.60 20.63 1.93
CA ALA A 47 2.52 21.03 2.99
C ALA A 47 3.15 22.40 2.73
N THR A 48 3.12 22.88 1.48
CA THR A 48 3.65 24.20 1.11
C THR A 48 2.61 25.32 1.28
N LEU A 49 1.38 25.01 1.70
CA LEU A 49 0.34 26.01 1.94
C LEU A 49 0.48 26.62 3.35
N GLU A 50 0.59 27.94 3.43
CA GLU A 50 0.73 28.68 4.71
C GLU A 50 -0.54 28.65 5.57
N SER A 51 -1.73 28.54 4.96
CA SER A 51 -3.01 28.55 5.69
C SER A 51 -4.07 27.70 4.98
N PRO A 52 -4.14 26.39 5.26
CA PRO A 52 -5.16 25.51 4.71
C PRO A 52 -6.55 25.81 5.27
N SER A 53 -7.58 25.69 4.44
CA SER A 53 -8.96 25.87 4.87
C SER A 53 -9.41 24.83 5.92
N PRO A 54 -10.38 25.15 6.79
CA PRO A 54 -10.92 24.18 7.76
C PRO A 54 -11.47 22.90 7.09
N GLU A 55 -12.06 23.03 5.91
CA GLU A 55 -12.58 21.90 5.14
C GLU A 55 -11.46 20.98 4.65
N LEU A 56 -10.35 21.54 4.18
CA LEU A 56 -9.18 20.79 3.76
C LEU A 56 -8.53 20.07 4.95
N VAL A 57 -8.44 20.75 6.11
CA VAL A 57 -7.98 20.13 7.36
C VAL A 57 -8.86 18.94 7.75
N ARG A 58 -10.19 19.07 7.62
CA ARG A 58 -11.14 17.98 7.89
C ARG A 58 -10.92 16.79 6.95
N VAL A 59 -10.72 17.01 5.66
CA VAL A 59 -10.44 15.93 4.70
C VAL A 59 -9.12 15.24 5.01
N LYS A 60 -8.06 15.99 5.35
CA LYS A 60 -6.79 15.40 5.80
C LYS A 60 -6.97 14.52 7.04
N LYS A 61 -7.82 14.93 7.99
CA LYS A 61 -8.14 14.12 9.17
C LYS A 61 -8.87 12.82 8.80
N GLN A 62 -9.88 12.90 7.93
CA GLN A 62 -10.61 11.71 7.47
C GLN A 62 -9.70 10.72 6.74
N LEU A 63 -8.76 11.24 5.94
CA LEU A 63 -7.77 10.43 5.26
C LEU A 63 -6.84 9.72 6.26
N ARG A 64 -6.39 10.42 7.30
CA ARG A 64 -5.61 9.81 8.39
C ARG A 64 -6.38 8.68 9.08
N GLU A 65 -7.65 8.91 9.42
CA GLU A 65 -8.53 7.89 10.03
C GLU A 65 -8.77 6.69 9.09
N LEU A 66 -8.72 6.88 7.76
CA LEU A 66 -8.70 5.78 6.81
C LEU A 66 -7.41 4.97 6.95
N TYR A 67 -6.24 5.62 6.91
CA TYR A 67 -4.93 4.97 7.05
C TYR A 67 -4.80 4.18 8.36
N GLU A 68 -5.26 4.74 9.47
CA GLU A 68 -5.23 4.05 10.78
C GLU A 68 -6.07 2.76 10.77
N ARG A 69 -7.19 2.74 10.04
CA ARG A 69 -8.04 1.54 9.90
C ARG A 69 -7.46 0.48 8.97
N VAL A 70 -6.69 0.89 7.97
CA VAL A 70 -6.20 -0.03 6.92
C VAL A 70 -4.79 -0.54 7.20
N LEU A 71 -4.03 0.12 8.10
CA LEU A 71 -2.69 -0.28 8.53
C LEU A 71 -2.56 -1.80 8.83
N PRO A 72 -3.53 -2.44 9.52
CA PRO A 72 -3.48 -3.89 9.76
C PRO A 72 -3.50 -4.70 8.45
N ALA A 73 -4.33 -4.31 7.47
CA ALA A 73 -4.42 -5.01 6.19
C ALA A 73 -3.12 -4.91 5.37
N TYR A 74 -2.41 -3.79 5.46
CA TYR A 74 -1.06 -3.65 4.87
C TYR A 74 -0.06 -4.58 5.56
N SER A 75 -0.07 -4.63 6.90
CA SER A 75 0.80 -5.54 7.65
C SER A 75 0.55 -7.01 7.28
N ASP A 76 -0.72 -7.41 7.18
CA ASP A 76 -1.10 -8.76 6.78
C ASP A 76 -0.66 -9.11 5.35
N ALA A 77 -0.72 -8.16 4.42
CA ALA A 77 -0.24 -8.35 3.05
C ALA A 77 1.29 -8.55 3.00
N CYS A 78 2.04 -7.72 3.73
CA CYS A 78 3.48 -7.87 3.86
C CYS A 78 3.87 -9.21 4.48
N GLU A 79 3.14 -9.64 5.51
CA GLU A 79 3.38 -10.92 6.17
C GLU A 79 3.08 -12.11 5.24
N LYS A 80 2.00 -12.06 4.45
CA LYS A 80 1.71 -13.07 3.43
C LYS A 80 2.79 -13.16 2.36
N LEU A 81 3.29 -12.01 1.90
CA LEU A 81 4.40 -11.98 0.94
C LEU A 81 5.67 -12.60 1.55
N ARG A 82 5.97 -12.27 2.82
CA ARG A 82 7.09 -12.87 3.55
C ARG A 82 6.96 -14.38 3.63
N GLN A 83 5.78 -14.89 3.99
CA GLN A 83 5.52 -16.34 4.06
C GLN A 83 5.70 -17.01 2.69
N LEU A 84 5.19 -16.41 1.62
CA LEU A 84 5.35 -16.94 0.26
C LEU A 84 6.83 -17.01 -0.15
N LEU A 85 7.61 -15.96 0.14
CA LEU A 85 9.04 -15.93 -0.15
C LEU A 85 9.79 -17.00 0.65
N VAL A 86 9.48 -17.18 1.94
CA VAL A 86 10.06 -18.23 2.78
C VAL A 86 9.72 -19.62 2.21
N SER A 87 8.46 -19.87 1.85
CA SER A 87 8.06 -21.14 1.23
C SER A 87 8.79 -21.42 -0.08
N HIS A 88 9.08 -20.38 -0.89
CA HIS A 88 9.88 -20.55 -2.11
C HIS A 88 11.33 -20.93 -1.81
N VAL A 89 11.93 -20.37 -0.76
CA VAL A 89 13.27 -20.74 -0.31
C VAL A 89 13.28 -22.18 0.20
N ASP A 90 12.36 -22.53 1.11
CA ASP A 90 12.26 -23.88 1.68
C ASP A 90 12.02 -24.93 0.59
N TYR A 91 11.15 -24.62 -0.38
CA TYR A 91 10.89 -25.50 -1.53
C TYR A 91 12.12 -25.66 -2.43
N ALA A 92 12.86 -24.58 -2.69
CA ALA A 92 14.08 -24.63 -3.48
C ALA A 92 15.18 -25.45 -2.79
N GLU A 93 15.35 -25.27 -1.48
CA GLU A 93 16.28 -26.05 -0.65
C GLU A 93 15.89 -27.52 -0.61
N GLY A 94 14.59 -27.82 -0.42
CA GLY A 94 14.05 -29.17 -0.45
C GLY A 94 14.34 -29.88 -1.78
N ARG A 95 14.06 -29.24 -2.93
CA ARG A 95 14.42 -29.81 -4.24
C ARG A 95 15.92 -30.04 -4.40
N SER A 96 16.75 -29.12 -3.92
CA SER A 96 18.20 -29.26 -3.98
C SER A 96 18.71 -30.44 -3.16
N ALA A 97 18.09 -30.73 -2.01
CA ALA A 97 18.42 -31.90 -1.19
C ALA A 97 18.11 -33.20 -1.93
N TYR A 98 16.93 -33.31 -2.56
CA TYR A 98 16.55 -34.49 -3.35
C TYR A 98 17.46 -34.72 -4.57
N LEU A 99 17.80 -33.67 -5.32
CA LEU A 99 18.74 -33.80 -6.45
C LEU A 99 20.13 -34.29 -6.00
N ARG A 100 20.57 -33.86 -4.82
CA ARG A 100 21.87 -34.27 -4.26
C ARG A 100 21.85 -35.73 -3.77
N THR A 101 20.73 -36.21 -3.22
CA THR A 101 20.59 -37.63 -2.87
C THR A 101 20.50 -38.54 -4.09
N ASP A 102 19.82 -38.11 -5.16
CA ASP A 102 19.76 -38.88 -6.42
C ASP A 102 21.13 -39.00 -7.09
N LEU A 103 21.93 -37.91 -7.07
CA LEU A 103 23.32 -37.93 -7.54
C LEU A 103 24.19 -38.91 -6.75
N LEU A 104 24.01 -38.99 -5.42
CA LEU A 104 24.76 -39.91 -4.56
C LEU A 104 24.28 -41.37 -4.68
N GLN A 105 23.03 -41.62 -5.10
CA GLN A 105 22.48 -42.97 -5.31
C GLN A 105 22.72 -43.51 -6.72
N GLY A 106 23.05 -42.66 -7.70
CA GLY A 106 23.38 -43.07 -9.07
C GLY A 106 24.85 -43.46 -9.30
N GLU A 107 25.73 -43.31 -8.31
CA GLU A 107 27.16 -43.67 -8.37
C GLU A 107 27.49 -45.05 -7.77
N GLY A 108 26.50 -45.94 -7.64
CA GLY A 108 26.63 -47.30 -7.08
C GLY A 108 26.50 -48.42 -8.11
#